data_AF-A0A820KZM0-F1
#
_entry.id   AF-A0A820KZM0-F1
#
_cell.length_a   1.000
_cell.length_b   1.000
_cell.length_c   1.000
_cell.angle_alpha   90.00
_cell.angle_beta   90.00
_cell.angle_gamma   90.00
#
_symmetry.space_group_name_H-M   'P 1'
#
loop_
_entity.id
_entity.type
_entity.pdbx_description
1 polymer ?
#
loop_
_entity_poly.entity_id
_entity_poly.type
_entity_poly.pdbx_seq_one_letter_code
_entity_poly.pdbx_strand_id
1 'polypeptide(L)'
;MYGFGNISSNNILIYDFFIFNNEFDMLEIRLYELYDHVTLFLIAESNQTFSGKSKPLYLKDNWSRFSRYHNKIRRVEVNFMILNQKTTDAWSRERRMRDEGIRLALPHSTKDYLLLTSDLDEIPKSRFVQALASCELRTPFQPMLLQCDFYYYSFEFRHATRPYSDGGTVSKFSPNTAVPSDLRKARFRYRSMPSTCFHCSSCFDRLASVRLKIASFSHTEFDIPKFRDQNHIIDRFRNGKDLFDRVGERYRRTYPHETGLPKLLRVEPKRFLYMLNRSSPNAGFRDV
;
A
#
# COMPACT_ATOMS: atom_id res chain seq x y z
N MET A 1 35.59 -5.31 17.09
CA MET A 1 35.75 -5.72 15.68
C MET A 1 34.49 -6.51 15.32
N TYR A 2 33.49 -5.86 14.71
CA TYR A 2 32.24 -6.50 14.30
C TYR A 2 32.31 -6.70 12.78
N GLY A 3 32.54 -7.93 12.35
CA GLY A 3 32.68 -8.28 10.95
C GLY A 3 31.36 -8.11 10.20
N PHE A 4 31.39 -7.38 9.10
CA PHE A 4 30.35 -7.44 8.08
C PHE A 4 30.48 -8.81 7.41
N GLY A 5 29.57 -9.72 7.74
CA GLY A 5 29.44 -10.97 7.02
C GLY A 5 29.29 -10.68 5.53
N ASN A 6 30.03 -11.44 4.71
CA ASN A 6 29.96 -11.38 3.25
C ASN A 6 28.50 -11.29 2.80
N ILE A 7 28.16 -10.22 2.08
CA ILE A 7 26.89 -10.09 1.37
C ILE A 7 26.90 -11.20 0.33
N SER A 8 26.22 -12.32 0.61
CA SER A 8 26.01 -13.34 -0.39
C SER A 8 25.27 -12.70 -1.57
N SER A 9 25.75 -12.95 -2.78
CA SER A 9 25.08 -12.58 -4.03
C SER A 9 23.84 -13.45 -4.26
N ASN A 10 23.00 -13.63 -3.24
CA ASN A 10 21.73 -14.32 -3.34
C ASN A 10 20.82 -13.49 -4.23
N ASN A 11 20.82 -13.84 -5.50
CA ASN A 11 20.08 -13.14 -6.56
C ASN A 11 18.60 -13.56 -6.53
N ILE A 12 17.98 -13.42 -5.35
CA ILE A 12 16.55 -13.70 -5.12
C ILE A 12 15.76 -12.59 -5.81
N LEU A 13 14.87 -12.98 -6.71
CA LEU A 13 13.97 -12.03 -7.35
C LEU A 13 12.88 -11.65 -6.36
N ILE A 14 12.63 -10.35 -6.19
CA ILE A 14 11.57 -9.84 -5.33
C ILE A 14 10.63 -8.98 -6.17
N TYR A 15 9.37 -9.39 -6.25
CA TYR A 15 8.33 -8.66 -6.94
C TYR A 15 7.39 -8.02 -5.92
N ASP A 16 7.12 -6.73 -6.10
CA ASP A 16 6.22 -5.96 -5.25
C ASP A 16 4.92 -5.67 -5.98
N PHE A 17 3.86 -6.39 -5.62
CA PHE A 17 2.54 -6.25 -6.23
C PHE A 17 1.59 -5.44 -5.37
N PHE A 18 0.90 -4.50 -6.02
CA PHE A 18 -0.19 -3.73 -5.42
C PHE A 18 -1.15 -3.20 -6.51
N ILE A 19 -2.35 -2.85 -6.06
CA ILE A 19 -3.36 -2.17 -6.89
C ILE A 19 -3.19 -0.67 -6.74
N PHE A 20 -3.23 0.05 -7.85
CA PHE A 20 -3.19 1.52 -7.89
C PHE A 20 -4.56 2.11 -8.21
N ASN A 21 -4.92 3.19 -7.51
CA ASN A 21 -6.07 4.02 -7.84
C ASN A 21 -5.67 5.47 -8.13
N ASN A 22 -5.50 6.33 -7.11
CA ASN A 22 -5.20 7.75 -7.30
C ASN A 22 -4.24 8.31 -6.24
N GLU A 23 -3.67 7.47 -5.36
CA GLU A 23 -2.71 7.86 -4.32
C GLU A 23 -1.29 8.09 -4.90
N PHE A 24 -1.11 9.08 -5.78
CA PHE A 24 0.17 9.30 -6.47
C PHE A 24 1.36 9.52 -5.53
N ASP A 25 1.18 10.30 -4.46
CA ASP A 25 2.25 10.56 -3.49
C ASP A 25 2.63 9.27 -2.74
N MET A 26 1.63 8.43 -2.41
CA MET A 26 1.89 7.13 -1.78
C MET A 26 2.64 6.18 -2.71
N LEU A 27 2.30 6.18 -4.00
CA LEU A 27 3.03 5.44 -5.03
C LEU A 27 4.49 5.91 -5.10
N GLU A 28 4.74 7.22 -5.15
CA GLU A 28 6.09 7.76 -5.19
C GLU A 28 6.90 7.37 -3.95
N ILE A 29 6.30 7.46 -2.76
CA ILE A 29 6.93 7.07 -1.49
C ILE A 29 7.27 5.57 -1.50
N ARG A 30 6.35 4.71 -1.93
CA ARG A 30 6.58 3.25 -2.00
C ARG A 30 7.70 2.91 -2.99
N LEU A 31 7.66 3.49 -4.18
CA LEU A 31 8.69 3.31 -5.21
C LEU A 31 10.05 3.72 -4.67
N TYR A 32 10.15 4.91 -4.07
CA TYR A 32 11.41 5.41 -3.49
C TYR A 32 11.92 4.53 -2.34
N GLU A 33 11.03 4.07 -1.44
CA GLU A 33 11.42 3.24 -0.29
C GLU A 33 12.08 1.93 -0.75
N LEU A 34 11.54 1.32 -1.80
CA LEU A 34 11.82 -0.06 -2.20
C LEU A 34 12.69 -0.18 -3.47
N TYR A 35 12.96 0.90 -4.20
CA TYR A 35 13.61 0.88 -5.52
C TYR A 35 14.89 0.04 -5.55
N ASP A 36 15.72 0.15 -4.52
CA ASP A 36 17.02 -0.54 -4.43
C ASP A 36 16.91 -2.01 -3.96
N HIS A 37 15.74 -2.44 -3.51
CA HIS A 37 15.54 -3.72 -2.83
C HIS A 37 14.62 -4.68 -3.58
N VAL A 38 13.86 -4.20 -4.57
CA VAL A 38 12.97 -5.03 -5.39
C VAL A 38 13.49 -5.15 -6.82
N THR A 39 13.16 -6.27 -7.45
CA THR A 39 13.43 -6.52 -8.86
C THR A 39 12.43 -5.76 -9.73
N LEU A 40 11.13 -5.91 -9.45
CA LEU A 40 10.05 -5.25 -10.20
C LEU A 40 8.92 -4.81 -9.27
N PHE A 41 8.34 -3.67 -9.58
CA PHE A 41 7.03 -3.24 -9.11
C PHE A 41 5.97 -3.70 -10.10
N LEU A 42 5.03 -4.49 -9.63
CA LEU A 42 3.92 -5.04 -10.40
C LEU A 42 2.65 -4.25 -10.06
N ILE A 43 2.25 -3.34 -10.94
CA ILE A 43 1.19 -2.37 -10.65
C ILE A 43 -0.04 -2.69 -11.48
N ALA A 44 -1.13 -3.07 -10.83
CA ALA A 44 -2.42 -3.25 -11.48
C ALA A 44 -3.28 -1.98 -11.34
N GLU A 45 -3.85 -1.50 -12.44
CA GLU A 45 -4.88 -0.46 -12.44
C GLU A 45 -6.09 -0.93 -13.24
N SER A 46 -7.28 -0.39 -12.95
CA SER A 46 -8.49 -0.63 -13.71
C SER A 46 -9.23 0.66 -14.07
N ASN A 47 -10.10 0.61 -15.08
CA ASN A 47 -11.03 1.67 -15.45
C ASN A 47 -12.35 1.63 -14.63
N GLN A 48 -12.41 0.82 -13.57
CA GLN A 48 -13.54 0.76 -12.64
C GLN A 48 -13.07 0.84 -11.18
N THR A 49 -13.90 1.40 -10.30
CA THR A 49 -13.72 1.37 -8.85
C THR A 49 -14.21 0.04 -8.26
N PHE A 50 -13.85 -0.26 -7.00
CA PHE A 50 -14.44 -1.39 -6.27
C PHE A 50 -15.93 -1.19 -5.98
N SER A 51 -16.43 0.06 -5.96
CA SER A 51 -17.86 0.35 -5.92
C SER A 51 -18.59 0.19 -7.28
N GLY A 52 -17.88 -0.17 -8.35
CA GLY A 52 -18.45 -0.42 -9.69
C GLY A 52 -18.60 0.82 -10.58
N LYS A 53 -18.13 1.99 -10.14
CA LYS A 53 -18.18 3.24 -10.91
C LYS A 53 -17.04 3.27 -11.93
N SER A 54 -17.28 3.80 -13.13
CA SER A 54 -16.21 4.02 -14.12
C SER A 54 -15.23 5.09 -13.64
N LYS A 55 -13.95 4.93 -13.98
CA LYS A 55 -12.87 5.89 -13.69
C LYS A 55 -11.82 5.87 -14.81
N PRO A 56 -11.06 6.97 -15.00
CA PRO A 56 -9.92 6.96 -15.90
C PRO A 56 -8.78 6.07 -15.37
N LEU A 57 -7.81 5.83 -16.23
CA LEU A 57 -6.58 5.12 -15.91
C LEU A 57 -5.54 6.13 -15.41
N TYR A 58 -5.75 6.64 -14.19
CA TYR A 58 -4.95 7.69 -13.55
C TYR A 58 -3.43 7.51 -13.71
N LEU A 59 -2.89 6.30 -13.51
CA LEU A 59 -1.45 6.06 -13.65
C LEU A 59 -1.00 6.06 -15.12
N LYS A 60 -1.84 5.58 -16.05
CA LYS A 60 -1.55 5.69 -17.49
C LYS A 60 -1.48 7.16 -17.92
N ASP A 61 -2.46 7.95 -17.47
CA ASP A 61 -2.58 9.36 -17.85
C ASP A 61 -1.48 10.24 -17.21
N ASN A 62 -0.88 9.79 -16.11
CA ASN A 62 0.19 10.48 -15.40
C ASN A 62 1.53 9.73 -15.45
N TRP A 63 1.74 8.89 -16.47
CA TRP A 63 2.87 7.96 -16.53
C TRP A 63 4.24 8.65 -16.44
N SER A 64 4.38 9.82 -17.08
CA SER A 64 5.62 10.60 -17.13
C SER A 64 6.12 11.04 -15.74
N ARG A 65 5.22 11.20 -14.76
CA ARG A 65 5.55 11.55 -13.37
C ARG A 65 6.49 10.53 -12.72
N PHE A 66 6.45 9.27 -13.15
CA PHE A 66 7.21 8.17 -12.57
C PHE A 66 8.39 7.71 -13.44
N SER A 67 8.84 8.54 -14.38
CA SER A 67 9.91 8.22 -15.36
C SER A 67 11.17 7.64 -14.73
N ARG A 68 11.60 8.18 -13.58
CA ARG A 68 12.75 7.66 -12.80
C ARG A 68 12.64 6.18 -12.44
N TYR A 69 11.42 5.65 -12.31
CA TYR A 69 11.14 4.29 -11.84
C TYR A 69 10.75 3.33 -12.97
N HIS A 70 10.53 3.82 -14.20
CA HIS A 70 9.98 3.03 -15.31
C HIS A 70 10.73 1.74 -15.60
N ASN A 71 12.06 1.73 -15.44
CA ASN A 71 12.89 0.56 -15.66
C ASN A 71 12.59 -0.63 -14.73
N LYS A 72 11.86 -0.40 -13.63
CA LYS A 72 11.42 -1.44 -12.69
C LYS A 72 9.91 -1.56 -12.56
N ILE A 73 9.12 -0.77 -13.30
CA ILE A 73 7.65 -0.86 -13.21
C ILE A 73 7.10 -1.69 -14.36
N ARG A 74 6.36 -2.74 -14.01
CA ARG A 74 5.45 -3.43 -14.92
C ARG A 74 4.01 -3.09 -14.56
N ARG A 75 3.43 -2.18 -15.33
CA ARG A 75 2.04 -1.77 -15.22
C ARG A 75 1.14 -2.68 -16.05
N VAL A 76 0.01 -3.10 -15.49
CA VAL A 76 -1.05 -3.81 -16.24
C VAL A 76 -2.39 -3.16 -16.02
N GLU A 77 -3.24 -3.28 -17.03
CA GLU A 77 -4.64 -2.86 -16.98
C GLU A 77 -5.53 -4.07 -16.77
N VAL A 78 -6.35 -4.05 -15.73
CA VAL A 78 -7.36 -5.05 -15.45
C VAL A 78 -8.70 -4.54 -15.96
N ASN A 79 -9.25 -5.17 -16.99
CA ASN A 79 -10.55 -4.79 -17.54
C ASN A 79 -11.67 -5.62 -16.89
N PHE A 80 -12.46 -5.00 -16.01
CA PHE A 80 -13.57 -5.69 -15.34
C PHE A 80 -14.71 -6.12 -16.25
N MET A 81 -14.86 -5.52 -17.44
CA MET A 81 -15.85 -5.98 -18.41
C MET A 81 -15.57 -7.41 -18.87
N ILE A 82 -14.29 -7.81 -18.88
CA ILE A 82 -13.84 -9.16 -19.26
C ILE A 82 -13.98 -10.15 -18.09
N LEU A 83 -13.93 -9.68 -16.84
CA LEU A 83 -13.99 -10.51 -15.62
C LEU A 83 -15.40 -11.01 -15.24
N ASN A 84 -16.38 -10.78 -16.11
CA ASN A 84 -17.79 -11.19 -16.03
C ASN A 84 -18.59 -10.47 -14.92
N GLN A 85 -19.61 -9.72 -15.34
CA GLN A 85 -20.39 -8.72 -14.56
C GLN A 85 -21.24 -9.30 -13.40
N LYS A 86 -21.13 -10.60 -13.10
CA LYS A 86 -21.90 -11.24 -12.02
C LYS A 86 -21.41 -10.90 -10.60
N THR A 87 -20.36 -10.09 -10.47
CA THR A 87 -19.84 -9.67 -9.15
C THR A 87 -20.56 -8.42 -8.66
N THR A 88 -21.46 -8.61 -7.70
CA THR A 88 -22.31 -7.55 -7.16
C THR A 88 -21.66 -6.78 -6.01
N ASP A 89 -20.84 -7.42 -5.18
CA ASP A 89 -20.23 -6.77 -4.02
C ASP A 89 -18.81 -6.24 -4.28
N ALA A 90 -18.43 -5.21 -3.52
CA ALA A 90 -17.19 -4.47 -3.72
C ALA A 90 -15.93 -5.27 -3.34
N TRP A 91 -16.03 -6.12 -2.32
CA TRP A 91 -14.92 -6.99 -1.88
C TRP A 91 -14.59 -8.06 -2.92
N SER A 92 -15.61 -8.62 -3.59
CA SER A 92 -15.41 -9.55 -4.70
C SER A 92 -14.72 -8.88 -5.89
N ARG A 93 -15.06 -7.62 -6.21
CA ARG A 93 -14.38 -6.84 -7.26
C ARG A 93 -12.92 -6.59 -6.91
N GLU A 94 -12.62 -6.17 -5.68
CA GLU A 94 -11.24 -6.01 -5.21
C GLU A 94 -10.45 -7.32 -5.33
N ARG A 95 -10.99 -8.43 -4.83
CA ARG A 95 -10.30 -9.73 -4.89
C ARG A 95 -10.00 -10.13 -6.33
N ARG A 96 -10.98 -10.05 -7.23
CA ARG A 96 -10.79 -10.40 -8.64
C ARG A 96 -9.77 -9.51 -9.32
N MET A 97 -9.79 -8.20 -9.02
CA MET A 97 -8.77 -7.28 -9.55
C MET A 97 -7.37 -7.67 -9.10
N ARG A 98 -7.23 -8.09 -7.84
CA ARG A 98 -5.96 -8.52 -7.28
C ARG A 98 -5.46 -9.77 -7.98
N ASP A 99 -6.30 -10.80 -8.05
CA ASP A 99 -5.96 -12.08 -8.66
C ASP A 99 -5.61 -11.91 -10.15
N GLU A 100 -6.43 -11.18 -10.90
CA GLU A 100 -6.18 -10.92 -12.32
C GLU A 100 -4.97 -10.01 -12.54
N GLY A 101 -4.81 -8.99 -11.70
CA GLY A 101 -3.66 -8.10 -11.74
C GLY A 101 -2.34 -8.84 -11.54
N ILE A 102 -2.29 -9.75 -10.56
CA ILE A 102 -1.13 -10.63 -10.32
C ILE A 102 -0.88 -11.49 -11.56
N ARG A 103 -1.92 -12.14 -12.10
CA ARG A 103 -1.83 -13.01 -13.27
C ARG A 103 -1.26 -12.28 -14.51
N LEU A 104 -1.70 -11.05 -14.77
CA LEU A 104 -1.24 -10.25 -15.91
C LEU A 104 0.15 -9.64 -15.69
N ALA A 105 0.45 -9.21 -14.46
CA ALA A 105 1.67 -8.48 -14.15
C ALA A 105 2.88 -9.38 -13.95
N LEU A 106 2.69 -10.63 -13.52
CA LEU A 106 3.81 -11.53 -13.28
C LEU A 106 4.59 -11.81 -14.58
N PRO A 107 5.91 -11.61 -14.58
CA PRO A 107 6.75 -12.04 -15.70
C PRO A 107 6.95 -13.55 -15.67
N HIS A 108 7.27 -14.11 -16.84
CA HIS A 108 7.92 -15.41 -16.88
C HIS A 108 9.24 -15.31 -16.09
N SER A 109 9.44 -16.25 -15.17
CA SER A 109 10.65 -16.32 -14.35
C SER A 109 11.34 -17.66 -14.55
N THR A 110 12.67 -17.65 -14.65
CA THR A 110 13.50 -18.85 -14.65
C THR A 110 14.06 -19.19 -13.27
N LYS A 111 13.83 -18.33 -12.29
CA LYS A 111 14.27 -18.49 -10.89
C LYS A 111 13.09 -18.42 -9.94
N ASP A 112 13.27 -19.01 -8.76
CA ASP A 112 12.37 -18.76 -7.63
C ASP A 112 12.33 -17.25 -7.33
N TYR A 113 11.17 -16.78 -6.89
CA TYR A 113 10.97 -15.38 -6.54
C TYR A 113 10.13 -15.26 -5.27
N LEU A 114 10.32 -14.15 -4.55
CA LEU A 114 9.43 -13.69 -3.51
C LEU A 114 8.41 -12.73 -4.13
N LEU A 115 7.15 -12.92 -3.78
CA LEU A 115 6.06 -12.02 -4.14
C LEU A 115 5.56 -11.34 -2.87
N LEU A 116 5.74 -10.01 -2.82
CA LEU A 116 5.09 -9.12 -1.86
C LEU A 116 3.73 -8.74 -2.42
N THR A 117 2.67 -8.87 -1.63
CA THR A 117 1.32 -8.43 -2.00
C THR A 117 0.72 -7.62 -0.88
N SER A 118 0.44 -6.34 -1.12
CA SER A 118 -0.20 -5.46 -0.12
C SER A 118 -1.06 -4.39 -0.80
N ASP A 119 -1.78 -3.62 0.01
CA ASP A 119 -2.39 -2.38 -0.46
C ASP A 119 -1.31 -1.30 -0.64
N LEU A 120 -1.58 -0.32 -1.49
CA LEU A 120 -0.59 0.69 -1.87
C LEU A 120 -0.04 1.45 -0.65
N ASP A 121 -0.91 1.77 0.31
CA ASP A 121 -0.59 2.46 1.56
C ASP A 121 0.03 1.55 2.64
N GLU A 122 0.16 0.23 2.39
CA GLU A 122 0.85 -0.74 3.24
C GLU A 122 2.28 -1.01 2.71
N ILE A 123 3.19 -0.07 2.92
CA ILE A 123 4.55 -0.05 2.34
C ILE A 123 5.50 -0.95 3.15
N PRO A 124 6.04 -2.05 2.59
CA PRO A 124 7.14 -2.79 3.22
C PRO A 124 8.32 -1.89 3.55
N LYS A 125 8.92 -2.05 4.74
CA LYS A 125 10.12 -1.28 5.10
C LYS A 125 11.32 -1.81 4.32
N SER A 126 12.11 -0.91 3.75
CA SER A 126 13.35 -1.24 3.03
C SER A 126 14.26 -2.21 3.79
N ARG A 127 14.49 -1.99 5.09
CA ARG A 127 15.30 -2.89 5.95
C ARG A 127 14.80 -4.34 5.96
N PHE A 128 13.48 -4.55 5.89
CA PHE A 128 12.88 -5.88 5.89
C PHE A 128 13.08 -6.54 4.52
N VAL A 129 12.82 -5.81 3.43
CA VAL A 129 13.04 -6.32 2.07
C VAL A 129 14.52 -6.59 1.80
N GLN A 130 15.42 -5.73 2.30
CA GLN A 130 16.86 -5.94 2.25
C GLN A 130 17.27 -7.23 2.98
N ALA A 131 16.70 -7.51 4.16
CA ALA A 131 16.95 -8.75 4.87
C ALA A 131 16.48 -9.98 4.08
N LEU A 132 15.31 -9.90 3.42
CA LEU A 132 14.85 -10.96 2.53
C LEU A 132 15.80 -11.21 1.34
N ALA A 133 16.38 -10.15 0.78
CA ALA A 133 17.30 -10.23 -0.34
C ALA A 133 18.69 -10.74 0.05
N SER A 134 19.16 -10.44 1.27
CA SER A 134 20.55 -10.68 1.69
C SER A 134 20.72 -11.96 2.50
N CYS A 135 19.64 -12.52 3.07
CA CYS A 135 19.70 -13.72 3.90
C CYS A 135 19.47 -14.99 3.07
N GLU A 136 20.05 -16.10 3.53
CA GLU A 136 19.64 -17.42 3.08
C GLU A 136 18.21 -17.69 3.58
N LEU A 137 17.30 -17.90 2.62
CA LEU A 137 15.92 -18.22 2.93
C LEU A 137 15.82 -19.68 3.37
N ARG A 138 15.20 -19.91 4.53
CA ARG A 138 14.89 -21.27 4.99
C ARG A 138 14.11 -22.04 3.92
N THR A 139 14.44 -23.31 3.74
CA THR A 139 13.71 -24.23 2.86
C THR A 139 13.04 -25.31 3.71
N PRO A 140 11.70 -25.48 3.65
CA PRO A 140 10.75 -24.68 2.86
C PRO A 140 10.55 -23.27 3.44
N PHE A 141 10.43 -22.29 2.54
CA PHE A 141 10.11 -20.91 2.90
C PHE A 141 8.71 -20.85 3.49
N GLN A 142 8.55 -20.17 4.61
CA GLN A 142 7.24 -19.99 5.24
C GLN A 142 6.68 -18.63 4.83
N PRO A 143 5.47 -18.58 4.24
CA PRO A 143 4.79 -17.32 4.01
C PRO A 143 4.60 -16.53 5.30
N MET A 144 4.68 -15.20 5.19
CA MET A 144 4.57 -14.30 6.33
C MET A 144 3.50 -13.23 6.09
N LEU A 145 2.76 -12.90 7.14
CA LEU A 145 1.89 -11.73 7.23
C LEU A 145 2.73 -10.54 7.71
N LEU A 146 2.76 -9.47 6.92
CA LEU A 146 3.43 -8.23 7.27
C LEU A 146 2.50 -7.39 8.14
N GLN A 147 2.90 -7.18 9.38
CA GLN A 147 2.20 -6.30 10.30
C GLN A 147 2.80 -4.90 10.25
N CYS A 148 1.97 -3.92 9.91
CA CYS A 148 2.41 -2.56 9.62
C CYS A 148 2.24 -1.65 10.82
N ASP A 149 3.18 -0.74 11.05
CA ASP A 149 2.95 0.38 11.97
C ASP A 149 1.80 1.22 11.41
N PHE A 150 0.69 1.28 12.16
CA PHE A 150 -0.57 1.83 11.63
C PHE A 150 -0.76 3.31 11.97
N TYR A 151 -0.85 4.12 10.92
CA TYR A 151 -1.04 5.56 10.92
C TYR A 151 -2.30 5.96 10.16
N TYR A 152 -2.85 7.11 10.55
CA TYR A 152 -4.09 7.64 9.98
C TYR A 152 -3.91 9.10 9.55
N TYR A 153 -4.24 9.42 8.31
CA TYR A 153 -4.15 10.76 7.68
C TYR A 153 -2.74 11.35 7.50
N SER A 154 -1.81 11.01 8.38
CA SER A 154 -0.41 11.42 8.41
C SER A 154 0.38 10.47 9.31
N PHE A 155 1.70 10.54 9.27
CA PHE A 155 2.58 9.81 10.17
C PHE A 155 2.61 10.39 11.61
N GLU A 156 1.77 11.38 11.91
CA GLU A 156 1.58 11.87 13.28
C GLU A 156 0.59 11.00 14.06
N PHE A 157 -0.47 10.49 13.45
CA PHE A 157 -1.55 9.83 14.18
C PHE A 157 -1.39 8.32 14.15
N ARG A 158 -0.71 7.78 15.17
CA ARG A 158 -0.54 6.34 15.32
C ARG A 158 -1.72 5.73 16.07
N HIS A 159 -2.19 4.57 15.62
CA HIS A 159 -3.27 3.86 16.27
C HIS A 159 -2.88 3.49 17.72
N ALA A 160 -3.74 3.82 18.69
CA ALA A 160 -3.39 3.86 20.11
C ALA A 160 -3.41 2.50 20.81
N THR A 161 -4.35 1.62 20.44
CA THR A 161 -4.56 0.32 21.12
C THR A 161 -4.01 -0.87 20.34
N ARG A 162 -4.09 -0.80 19.01
CA ARG A 162 -3.49 -1.76 18.07
C ARG A 162 -2.25 -1.12 17.43
N PRO A 163 -1.02 -1.42 17.90
CA PRO A 163 0.19 -0.81 17.36
C PRO A 163 0.51 -1.27 15.93
N TYR A 164 -0.10 -2.38 15.50
CA TYR A 164 0.06 -2.94 14.17
C TYR A 164 -1.29 -3.23 13.50
N SER A 165 -1.37 -2.96 12.20
CA SER A 165 -2.43 -3.47 11.32
C SER A 165 -1.95 -4.68 10.53
N ASP A 166 -2.82 -5.64 10.27
CA ASP A 166 -2.53 -6.77 9.38
C ASP A 166 -2.50 -6.29 7.93
N GLY A 167 -1.29 -6.12 7.41
CA GLY A 167 -1.05 -5.60 6.08
C GLY A 167 -0.80 -6.70 5.06
N GLY A 168 0.28 -6.52 4.30
CA GLY A 168 0.73 -7.37 3.20
C GLY A 168 1.10 -8.80 3.54
N THR A 169 1.49 -9.56 2.52
CA THR A 169 2.14 -10.87 2.68
C THR A 169 3.40 -10.96 1.85
N VAL A 170 4.29 -11.86 2.26
CA VAL A 170 5.39 -12.34 1.43
C VAL A 170 5.31 -13.85 1.30
N SER A 171 5.39 -14.35 0.07
CA SER A 171 5.37 -15.77 -0.27
C SER A 171 6.42 -16.08 -1.32
N LYS A 172 7.00 -17.28 -1.27
CA LYS A 172 7.96 -17.77 -2.27
C LYS A 172 7.22 -18.58 -3.33
N PHE A 173 7.55 -18.35 -4.59
CA PHE A 173 7.02 -19.08 -5.74
C PHE A 173 8.15 -19.57 -6.64
N SER A 174 7.95 -20.74 -7.23
CA SER A 174 8.85 -21.28 -8.24
C SER A 174 8.46 -20.83 -9.64
N PRO A 175 9.39 -20.88 -10.60
CA PRO A 175 9.11 -20.66 -12.03
C PRO A 175 7.81 -21.32 -12.48
N ASN A 176 6.98 -20.56 -13.20
CA ASN A 176 5.75 -21.06 -13.83
C ASN A 176 4.72 -21.73 -12.88
N THR A 177 4.87 -21.55 -11.57
CA THR A 177 3.87 -22.00 -10.60
C THR A 177 2.69 -21.02 -10.61
N ALA A 178 1.47 -21.54 -10.74
CA ALA A 178 0.28 -20.72 -10.62
C ALA A 178 0.23 -20.09 -9.22
N VAL A 179 0.08 -18.76 -9.18
CA VAL A 179 -0.17 -18.08 -7.91
C VAL A 179 -1.61 -18.37 -7.50
N PRO A 180 -1.86 -18.93 -6.29
CA PRO A 180 -3.20 -19.20 -5.82
C PRO A 180 -4.06 -17.94 -5.83
N SER A 181 -5.34 -18.09 -6.16
CA SER A 181 -6.31 -17.02 -5.93
C SER A 181 -6.42 -16.73 -4.43
N ASP A 182 -6.77 -15.48 -4.11
CA ASP A 182 -7.07 -15.07 -2.72
C ASP A 182 -5.89 -15.23 -1.74
N LEU A 183 -4.65 -15.02 -2.20
CA LEU A 183 -3.44 -14.94 -1.34
C LEU A 183 -3.66 -14.02 -0.13
N ARG A 184 -4.43 -12.94 -0.34
CA ARG A 184 -4.77 -11.98 0.70
C ARG A 184 -5.54 -12.63 1.85
N LYS A 185 -6.46 -13.57 1.62
CA LYS A 185 -7.13 -14.30 2.71
C LYS A 185 -6.24 -15.32 3.38
N ALA A 186 -5.33 -15.94 2.64
CA ALA A 186 -4.40 -16.92 3.21
C ALA A 186 -3.50 -16.31 4.30
N ARG A 187 -3.32 -14.97 4.28
CA ARG A 187 -2.52 -14.21 5.25
C ARG A 187 -2.84 -14.52 6.71
N PHE A 188 -4.10 -14.78 7.04
CA PHE A 188 -4.52 -15.03 8.43
C PHE A 188 -4.03 -16.38 8.97
N ARG A 189 -3.45 -17.23 8.12
CA ARG A 189 -2.79 -18.49 8.50
C ARG A 189 -1.28 -18.36 8.56
N TYR A 190 -0.74 -17.23 8.12
CA TYR A 190 0.71 -17.01 8.03
C TYR A 190 1.25 -16.50 9.36
N ARG A 191 2.54 -16.70 9.57
CA ARG A 191 3.22 -16.13 10.73
C ARG A 191 3.23 -14.61 10.62
N SER A 192 2.73 -13.92 11.64
CA SER A 192 2.78 -12.47 11.73
C SER A 192 4.20 -11.97 12.01
N MET A 193 4.61 -10.94 11.27
CA MET A 193 5.91 -10.29 11.41
C MET A 193 5.69 -8.80 11.74
N PRO A 194 5.76 -8.43 13.03
CA PRO A 194 5.44 -7.06 13.49
C PRO A 194 6.44 -6.03 12.97
N SER A 195 5.94 -4.80 12.75
CA SER A 195 6.73 -3.64 12.33
C SER A 195 7.58 -3.84 11.06
N THR A 196 7.08 -4.63 10.12
CA THR A 196 7.73 -4.93 8.83
C THR A 196 7.27 -4.01 7.70
N CYS A 197 6.16 -3.28 7.89
CA CYS A 197 5.67 -2.27 6.95
C CYS A 197 5.20 -0.99 7.66
N PHE A 198 4.99 0.06 6.89
CA PHE A 198 4.21 1.23 7.25
C PHE A 198 2.79 1.08 6.71
N HIS A 199 1.78 1.57 7.42
CA HIS A 199 0.43 1.71 6.89
C HIS A 199 -0.07 3.12 7.17
N CYS A 200 -0.23 3.95 6.13
CA CYS A 200 -0.72 5.33 6.27
C CYS A 200 -2.08 5.46 5.58
N SER A 201 -3.16 5.15 6.30
CA SER A 201 -4.49 5.14 5.70
C SER A 201 -4.99 6.57 5.49
N SER A 202 -5.48 6.84 4.27
CA SER A 202 -6.07 8.11 3.84
C SER A 202 -5.13 9.32 3.95
N CYS A 203 -3.83 9.12 3.74
CA CYS A 203 -2.82 10.18 3.78
C CYS A 203 -2.81 11.00 2.47
N PHE A 204 -3.81 11.88 2.31
CA PHE A 204 -4.02 12.70 1.11
C PHE A 204 -3.74 14.19 1.31
N ASP A 205 -3.21 14.85 0.29
CA ASP A 205 -3.01 16.31 0.26
C ASP A 205 -4.26 17.09 -0.17
N ARG A 206 -5.32 16.41 -0.62
CA ARG A 206 -6.55 17.03 -1.13
C ARG A 206 -7.78 16.40 -0.51
N LEU A 207 -8.74 17.23 -0.14
CA LEU A 207 -10.04 16.82 0.38
C LEU A 207 -10.83 16.08 -0.70
N ALA A 208 -10.71 16.51 -1.97
CA ALA A 208 -11.29 15.79 -3.10
C ALA A 208 -10.82 14.32 -3.18
N SER A 209 -9.56 14.04 -2.87
CA SER A 209 -9.02 12.67 -2.87
C SER A 209 -9.60 11.82 -1.75
N VAL A 210 -9.85 12.41 -0.57
CA VAL A 210 -10.54 11.73 0.54
C VAL A 210 -11.95 11.32 0.11
N ARG A 211 -12.73 12.26 -0.45
CA ARG A 211 -14.09 12.01 -0.96
C ARG A 211 -14.13 10.95 -2.06
N LEU A 212 -13.12 10.96 -2.93
CA LEU A 212 -12.99 9.95 -3.99
C LEU A 212 -12.72 8.57 -3.39
N LYS A 213 -11.79 8.43 -2.42
CA LYS A 213 -11.50 7.15 -1.75
C LYS A 213 -12.76 6.56 -1.10
N ILE A 214 -13.51 7.38 -0.36
CA ILE A 214 -14.78 6.98 0.27
C ILE A 214 -15.78 6.49 -0.79
N ALA A 215 -15.87 7.17 -1.94
CA ALA A 215 -16.80 6.80 -3.01
C ALA A 215 -16.39 5.52 -3.78
N SER A 216 -15.12 5.09 -3.66
CA SER A 216 -14.53 4.09 -4.56
C SER A 216 -14.12 2.78 -3.89
N PHE A 217 -13.80 2.78 -2.59
CA PHE A 217 -13.27 1.60 -1.89
C PHE A 217 -14.33 0.54 -1.55
N SER A 218 -13.88 -0.58 -1.00
CA SER A 218 -14.73 -1.75 -0.73
C SER A 218 -15.74 -1.57 0.41
N HIS A 219 -15.52 -0.57 1.28
CA HIS A 219 -16.40 -0.22 2.40
C HIS A 219 -17.54 0.74 2.00
N THR A 220 -18.43 0.29 1.13
CA THR A 220 -19.50 1.14 0.57
C THR A 220 -20.46 1.69 1.64
N GLU A 221 -20.54 1.07 2.81
CA GLU A 221 -21.34 1.52 3.96
C GLU A 221 -20.92 2.91 4.50
N PHE A 222 -19.69 3.35 4.21
CA PHE A 222 -19.19 4.66 4.64
C PHE A 222 -19.42 5.78 3.62
N ASP A 223 -19.96 5.49 2.44
CA ASP A 223 -20.25 6.50 1.41
C ASP A 223 -21.57 7.27 1.72
N ILE A 224 -21.59 7.97 2.87
CA ILE A 224 -22.73 8.75 3.34
C ILE A 224 -22.39 10.25 3.48
N PRO A 225 -23.37 11.18 3.42
CA PRO A 225 -23.12 12.62 3.46
C PRO A 225 -22.25 13.07 4.63
N LYS A 226 -22.47 12.50 5.83
CA LYS A 226 -21.72 12.83 7.05
C LYS A 226 -20.20 12.68 6.87
N PHE A 227 -19.74 11.57 6.31
CA PHE A 227 -18.31 11.28 6.17
C PHE A 227 -17.67 11.97 4.96
N ARG A 228 -18.49 12.60 4.12
CA ARG A 228 -18.07 13.40 2.96
C ARG A 228 -18.08 14.90 3.25
N ASP A 229 -18.65 15.32 4.38
CA ASP A 229 -18.72 16.71 4.78
C ASP A 229 -17.32 17.30 4.99
N GLN A 230 -17.13 18.54 4.52
CA GLN A 230 -15.83 19.19 4.54
C GLN A 230 -15.37 19.47 5.97
N ASN A 231 -16.24 20.02 6.81
CA ASN A 231 -15.90 20.41 8.17
C ASN A 231 -15.64 19.17 9.03
N HIS A 232 -16.42 18.11 8.83
CA HIS A 232 -16.16 16.80 9.44
C HIS A 232 -14.77 16.29 9.04
N ILE A 233 -14.46 16.19 7.74
CA ILE A 233 -13.14 15.71 7.27
C ILE A 233 -12.00 16.54 7.88
N ILE A 234 -12.10 17.87 7.87
CA ILE A 234 -11.07 18.76 8.44
C ILE A 234 -10.90 18.52 9.94
N ASP A 235 -11.99 18.44 10.71
CA ASP A 235 -11.94 18.16 12.15
C ASP A 235 -11.23 16.82 12.41
N ARG A 236 -11.58 15.77 11.66
CA ARG A 236 -11.01 14.43 11.84
C ARG A 236 -9.52 14.39 11.50
N PHE A 237 -9.13 14.95 10.35
CA PHE A 237 -7.74 14.98 9.91
C PHE A 237 -6.86 15.83 10.81
N ARG A 238 -7.36 16.97 11.31
CA ARG A 238 -6.58 17.85 12.19
C ARG A 238 -6.37 17.26 13.57
N ASN A 239 -7.35 16.52 14.08
CA ASN A 239 -7.39 16.05 15.46
C ASN A 239 -7.12 14.54 15.63
N GLY A 240 -6.85 13.80 14.54
CA GLY A 240 -6.57 12.36 14.62
C GLY A 240 -7.78 11.53 15.07
N LYS A 241 -9.00 12.02 14.82
CA LYS A 241 -10.23 11.29 15.16
C LYS A 241 -10.61 10.34 14.03
N ASP A 242 -11.23 9.20 14.34
CA ASP A 242 -11.71 8.27 13.31
C ASP A 242 -12.69 8.96 12.35
N LEU A 243 -12.52 8.73 11.04
CA LEU A 243 -13.32 9.39 10.00
C LEU A 243 -14.76 8.90 10.05
N PHE A 244 -14.92 7.63 10.41
CA PHE A 244 -16.15 6.85 10.29
C PHE A 244 -16.86 6.64 11.65
N ASP A 245 -16.42 7.34 12.70
CA ASP A 245 -16.95 7.24 14.07
C ASP A 245 -17.02 5.80 14.61
N ARG A 246 -16.08 4.94 14.21
CA ARG A 246 -16.05 3.55 14.64
C ARG A 246 -15.62 3.43 16.10
N VAL A 247 -16.32 2.58 16.84
CA VAL A 247 -16.02 2.32 18.25
C VAL A 247 -14.65 1.64 18.37
N GLY A 248 -13.78 2.19 19.22
CA GLY A 248 -12.45 1.63 19.52
C GLY A 248 -11.32 2.11 18.59
N GLU A 249 -11.64 2.78 17.49
CA GLU A 249 -10.65 3.38 16.58
C GLU A 249 -10.17 4.71 17.18
N ARG A 250 -9.01 4.64 17.86
CA ARG A 250 -8.40 5.77 18.56
C ARG A 250 -6.98 5.95 18.06
N TYR A 251 -6.62 7.20 17.74
CA TYR A 251 -5.29 7.54 17.28
C TYR A 251 -4.69 8.59 18.21
N ARG A 252 -3.42 8.41 18.55
CA ARG A 252 -2.65 9.37 19.34
C ARG A 252 -1.69 10.10 18.44
N ARG A 253 -1.52 11.40 18.67
CA ARG A 253 -0.46 12.16 18.02
C ARG A 253 0.90 11.66 18.55
N THR A 254 1.82 11.43 17.63
CA THR A 254 3.20 10.98 17.82
C THR A 254 4.09 11.88 16.99
N TYR A 255 5.35 12.01 17.38
CA TYR A 255 6.30 12.86 16.68
C TYR A 255 7.25 12.05 15.80
N PRO A 256 7.75 12.62 14.68
CA PRO A 256 8.67 11.94 13.75
C PRO A 256 9.92 11.29 14.36
N HIS A 257 10.38 11.75 15.53
CA HIS A 257 11.53 11.16 16.23
C HIS A 257 11.15 9.90 17.04
N GLU A 258 9.86 9.71 17.34
CA GLU A 258 9.31 8.56 18.05
C GLU A 258 8.93 7.43 17.09
N THR A 259 8.87 7.72 15.79
CA THR A 259 8.35 6.83 14.75
C THR A 259 9.33 6.65 13.60
N GLY A 260 9.33 5.46 12.99
CA GLY A 260 10.00 5.30 11.70
C GLY A 260 9.21 6.02 10.61
N LEU A 261 9.89 6.67 9.68
CA LEU A 261 9.29 7.29 8.49
C LEU A 261 9.81 6.64 7.20
N PRO A 262 8.98 6.51 6.15
CA PRO A 262 9.47 6.23 4.80
C PRO A 262 10.61 7.17 4.41
N LYS A 263 11.60 6.65 3.69
CA LYS A 263 12.82 7.39 3.31
C LYS A 263 12.51 8.73 2.64
N LEU A 264 11.57 8.75 1.69
CA LEU A 264 11.25 9.96 0.92
C LEU A 264 10.71 11.11 1.80
N LEU A 265 9.95 10.80 2.85
CA LEU A 265 9.45 11.82 3.78
C LEU A 265 10.55 12.48 4.60
N ARG A 266 11.67 11.77 4.81
CA ARG A 266 12.86 12.31 5.50
C ARG A 266 13.72 13.16 4.56
N VAL A 267 13.76 12.79 3.28
CA VAL A 267 14.54 13.50 2.26
C VAL A 267 13.83 14.78 1.81
N GLU A 268 12.51 14.74 1.66
CA GLU A 268 11.69 15.86 1.17
C GLU A 268 10.56 16.27 2.14
N PRO A 269 10.85 16.55 3.43
CA PRO A 269 9.82 16.78 4.44
C PRO A 269 8.91 17.98 4.12
N LYS A 270 9.43 19.01 3.45
CA LYS A 270 8.64 20.19 3.05
C LYS A 270 7.58 19.86 1.99
N ARG A 271 7.90 18.98 1.03
CA ARG A 271 6.97 18.59 -0.04
C ARG A 271 5.78 17.81 0.50
N PHE A 272 6.04 16.99 1.52
CA PHE A 272 5.07 16.12 2.17
C PHE A 272 4.67 16.62 3.57
N LEU A 273 4.68 17.94 3.79
CA LEU A 273 4.38 18.51 5.11
C LEU A 273 3.03 18.01 5.66
N TYR A 274 2.02 17.84 4.80
CA TYR A 274 0.71 17.32 5.18
C TYR A 274 0.75 15.87 5.73
N MET A 275 1.75 15.07 5.37
CA MET A 275 1.95 13.73 5.94
C MET A 275 2.73 13.75 7.27
N LEU A 276 3.24 14.92 7.69
CA LEU A 276 4.07 15.10 8.88
C LEU A 276 3.47 16.09 9.88
N ASN A 277 2.57 16.96 9.44
CA ASN A 277 1.88 17.97 10.24
C ASN A 277 0.51 18.33 9.63
N ARG A 278 -0.56 17.97 10.34
CA ARG A 278 -1.97 18.25 10.02
C ARG A 278 -2.56 19.38 10.86
N SER A 279 -1.76 20.13 11.61
CA SER A 279 -2.26 21.08 12.63
C SER A 279 -2.84 22.37 12.05
N SER A 280 -2.61 22.68 10.77
CA SER A 280 -3.14 23.88 10.13
C SER A 280 -4.69 23.91 10.16
N PRO A 281 -5.33 25.10 10.07
CA PRO A 281 -6.78 25.21 10.09
C PRO A 281 -7.49 24.36 9.02
N ASN A 282 -6.88 24.23 7.83
CA ASN A 282 -7.36 23.41 6.73
C ASN A 282 -6.83 21.96 6.74
N ALA A 283 -6.22 21.50 7.83
CA ALA A 283 -5.62 20.18 7.99
C ALA A 283 -4.57 19.81 6.91
N GLY A 284 -3.95 20.80 6.27
CA GLY A 284 -2.91 20.60 5.24
C GLY A 284 -3.46 20.19 3.88
N PHE A 285 -4.77 20.32 3.65
CA PHE A 285 -5.36 20.15 2.34
C PHE A 285 -5.00 21.33 1.42
N ARG A 286 -4.73 21.06 0.15
CA ARG A 286 -4.35 22.07 -0.85
C ARG A 286 -5.56 22.71 -1.54
N ASP A 287 -6.72 22.09 -1.43
CA ASP A 287 -7.99 22.46 -2.08
C ASP A 287 -9.06 22.96 -1.09
N VAL A 288 -8.62 23.41 0.09
CA VAL A 288 -9.41 24.02 1.17
C VAL A 288 -8.72 25.31 1.62
#